data_AF-A0A7W1UI83-F1
#
_entry.id   AF-A0A7W1UI83-F1
#
_cell.length_a   1.000
_cell.length_b   1.000
_cell.length_c   1.000
_cell.angle_alpha   90.00
_cell.angle_beta   90.00
_cell.angle_gamma   90.00
#
_symmetry.space_group_name_H-M   'P 1'
#
loop_
_entity.id
_entity.type
_entity.pdbx_description
1 polymer ?
#
loop_
_entity_poly.entity_id
_entity_poly.type
_entity_poly.pdbx_seq_one_letter_code
_entity_poly.pdbx_strand_id
1 'polypeptide(L)'
;MTIKPWVPSLLYLLTLGIGGSVAFTHIPIDSQLHALFPSSGKATQQILFDQLQSGQTSRVLLLGFQGAARDVLADASKQLAQAMRDSGRFAYVHNGEYSSLRNDQARLYRYRYLLSPSLNPSQFQEKGLHEALQRRVSDVSNLLPMPIKRKILEDPTQAFPQYAQLLKGGNSLHTQHGVW
;
A
#
# COMPACT_ATOMS: atom_id res chain seq x y z
N MET A 1 -25.12 51.37 45.47
CA MET A 1 -25.55 50.06 44.93
C MET A 1 -24.67 48.99 45.57
N THR A 2 -25.14 48.35 46.64
CA THR A 2 -24.37 47.34 47.39
C THR A 2 -24.56 45.98 46.72
N ILE A 3 -23.50 45.47 46.09
CA ILE A 3 -23.53 44.17 45.42
C ILE A 3 -23.73 43.08 46.49
N LYS A 4 -24.72 42.21 46.29
CA LYS A 4 -25.07 41.11 47.20
C LYS A 4 -23.85 40.16 47.31
N PRO A 5 -23.43 39.73 48.52
CA PRO A 5 -22.15 39.05 48.74
C PRO A 5 -22.00 37.68 48.05
N TRP A 6 -23.08 37.11 47.53
CA TRP A 6 -23.08 35.79 46.88
C TRP A 6 -22.86 35.86 45.37
N VAL A 7 -23.01 37.06 44.79
CA VAL A 7 -22.77 37.33 43.35
C VAL A 7 -21.34 37.00 42.92
N PRO A 8 -20.27 37.39 43.64
CA PRO A 8 -18.91 37.04 43.23
C PRO A 8 -18.66 35.52 43.29
N SER A 9 -19.24 34.82 44.27
CA SER A 9 -19.11 33.36 44.37
C SER A 9 -19.83 32.63 43.24
N LEU A 10 -21.02 33.09 42.86
CA LEU A 10 -21.77 32.57 41.70
C LEU A 10 -21.02 32.83 40.38
N LEU A 11 -20.45 34.02 40.22
CA LEU A 11 -19.64 34.35 39.05
C LEU A 11 -18.40 33.44 38.98
N TYR A 12 -17.73 33.19 40.10
CA TYR A 12 -16.55 32.32 40.17
C TYR A 12 -16.88 30.85 39.86
N LEU A 13 -18.01 30.33 40.36
CA LEU A 13 -18.46 28.98 40.02
C LEU A 13 -18.82 28.86 38.54
N LEU A 14 -19.41 29.90 37.96
CA LEU A 14 -19.78 29.92 36.55
C LEU A 14 -18.53 29.98 35.65
N THR A 15 -17.53 30.79 35.98
CA THR A 15 -16.26 30.82 35.24
C THR A 15 -15.50 29.49 35.36
N LEU A 16 -15.49 28.87 36.55
CA LEU A 16 -14.88 27.55 36.75
C LEU A 16 -15.60 26.46 35.95
N GLY A 17 -16.94 26.48 35.94
CA GLY A 17 -17.75 25.51 35.18
C GLY A 17 -17.56 25.63 33.67
N ILE A 18 -17.50 26.86 33.14
CA ILE A 18 -17.21 27.11 31.73
C ILE A 18 -15.78 26.66 31.40
N GLY A 19 -14.80 27.01 32.23
CA GLY A 19 -13.41 26.60 32.03
C GLY A 19 -13.23 25.08 32.03
N GLY A 20 -13.89 24.38 32.96
CA GLY A 20 -13.89 22.92 33.03
C GLY A 20 -14.57 22.26 31.83
N SER A 21 -15.71 22.80 31.38
CA SER A 21 -16.41 22.32 30.19
C SER A 21 -15.57 22.45 28.92
N VAL A 22 -14.97 23.63 28.72
CA VAL A 22 -14.07 23.89 27.58
C VAL A 22 -12.85 22.97 27.62
N ALA A 23 -12.23 22.78 28.79
CA ALA A 23 -11.11 21.85 28.92
C ALA A 23 -11.55 20.41 28.57
N PHE A 24 -12.70 19.96 29.05
CA PHE A 24 -13.17 18.60 28.80
C PHE A 24 -13.53 18.36 27.32
N THR A 25 -14.08 19.35 26.63
CA THR A 25 -14.44 19.21 25.21
C THR A 25 -13.28 19.44 24.25
N HIS A 26 -12.25 20.17 24.67
CA HIS A 26 -11.14 20.58 23.79
C HIS A 26 -9.78 19.94 24.11
N ILE A 27 -9.67 19.07 25.12
CA ILE A 27 -8.45 18.27 25.30
C ILE A 27 -8.52 17.06 24.37
N PRO A 28 -7.78 17.04 23.25
CA PRO A 28 -7.69 15.84 22.44
C PRO A 28 -6.89 14.81 23.24
N ILE A 29 -7.50 13.68 23.55
CA ILE A 29 -6.78 12.52 24.07
C ILE A 29 -6.10 11.86 22.87
N ASP A 30 -4.87 12.30 22.60
CA ASP A 30 -4.09 11.77 21.50
C ASP A 30 -3.17 10.64 22.00
N SER A 31 -3.50 9.39 21.65
CA SER A 31 -2.72 8.21 22.06
C SER A 31 -1.61 7.88 21.06
N GLN A 32 -1.19 8.85 20.27
CA GLN A 32 -0.24 8.62 19.21
C GLN A 32 1.19 8.70 19.75
N LEU A 33 1.92 7.60 19.59
CA LEU A 33 3.32 7.44 19.99
C LEU A 33 4.25 8.54 19.43
N HIS A 34 3.87 9.19 18.33
CA HIS A 34 4.64 10.27 17.71
C HIS A 34 4.79 11.52 18.62
N ALA A 35 3.82 11.78 19.51
CA ALA A 35 3.85 12.92 20.43
C ALA A 35 4.94 12.78 21.52
N LEU A 36 5.53 11.59 21.63
CA LEU A 36 6.57 11.25 22.59
C LEU A 36 7.98 11.31 22.00
N PHE A 37 8.14 11.55 20.69
CA PHE A 37 9.45 11.63 20.04
C PHE A 37 9.90 13.09 19.88
N PRO A 38 11.07 13.48 20.42
CA PRO A 38 11.62 14.82 20.20
C PRO A 38 12.00 14.99 18.73
N SER A 39 11.54 16.08 18.11
CA SER A 39 11.88 16.45 16.74
C SER A 39 13.39 16.60 16.57
N SER A 40 14.06 15.58 16.01
CA SER A 40 15.48 15.66 15.68
C SER A 40 15.65 16.56 14.46
N GLY A 41 16.11 17.79 14.66
CA GLY A 41 16.10 18.91 13.70
C GLY A 41 16.98 18.77 12.46
N LYS A 42 16.67 17.81 11.57
CA LYS A 42 17.19 17.76 10.19
C LYS A 42 16.01 17.66 9.22
N ALA A 43 15.60 18.82 8.69
CA ALA A 43 14.41 19.00 7.85
C ALA A 43 14.29 18.02 6.66
N THR A 44 15.41 17.57 6.08
CA THR A 44 15.41 16.64 4.94
C THR A 44 15.10 15.19 5.32
N GLN A 45 15.42 14.76 6.54
CA GLN A 45 15.08 13.42 7.03
C GLN A 45 13.65 13.35 7.56
N GLN A 46 13.08 14.49 7.93
CA GLN A 46 11.73 14.58 8.48
C GLN A 46 10.66 14.44 7.40
N ILE A 47 10.88 14.98 6.20
CA ILE A 47 9.91 14.87 5.08
C ILE A 47 9.72 13.41 4.63
N LEU A 48 10.77 12.59 4.66
CA LEU A 48 10.67 11.16 4.30
C LEU A 48 9.90 10.36 5.36
N PHE A 49 10.09 10.72 6.63
CA PHE A 49 9.40 10.10 7.75
C PHE A 49 7.92 10.52 7.80
N ASP A 50 7.66 11.80 7.52
CA ASP A 50 6.33 12.40 7.49
C ASP A 50 5.48 11.85 6.33
N GLN A 51 6.09 11.54 5.16
CA GLN A 51 5.39 10.84 4.08
C GLN A 51 5.05 9.38 4.39
N LEU A 52 5.86 8.70 5.21
CA LEU A 52 5.54 7.37 5.72
C LEU A 52 4.47 7.40 6.82
N GLN A 53 4.29 8.53 7.51
CA GLN A 53 3.46 8.66 8.72
C GLN A 53 2.12 9.38 8.51
N SER A 54 2.05 10.32 7.57
CA SER A 54 0.86 11.16 7.32
C SER A 54 0.03 10.70 6.12
N GLY A 55 0.49 9.70 5.36
CA GLY A 55 -0.27 9.17 4.23
C GLY A 55 -1.50 8.39 4.67
N GLN A 56 -2.58 8.45 3.89
CA GLN A 56 -3.74 7.52 3.94
C GLN A 56 -3.35 6.02 3.84
N THR A 57 -2.05 5.73 3.70
CA THR A 57 -1.39 4.43 3.60
C THR A 57 -0.64 3.99 4.87
N SER A 58 -0.63 4.76 5.97
CA SER A 58 0.20 4.49 7.16
C SER A 58 -0.42 3.54 8.21
N ARG A 59 -1.36 2.68 7.82
CA ARG A 59 -2.00 1.71 8.75
C ARG A 59 -1.73 0.29 8.28
N VAL A 60 -0.51 -0.17 8.54
CA VAL A 60 -0.13 -1.57 8.33
C VAL A 60 -0.45 -2.35 9.61
N LEU A 61 -1.32 -3.36 9.48
CA LEU A 61 -1.59 -4.32 10.53
C LEU A 61 -0.82 -5.61 10.22
N LEU A 62 0.10 -5.99 11.10
CA LEU A 62 0.81 -7.27 11.02
C LEU A 62 0.11 -8.28 11.93
N LEU A 63 -0.22 -9.44 11.38
CA LEU A 63 -0.90 -10.52 12.09
C LEU A 63 -0.05 -11.79 12.00
N GLY A 64 0.26 -12.39 13.15
CA GLY A 64 0.98 -13.64 13.26
C GLY A 64 0.16 -14.68 13.99
N PHE A 65 0.20 -15.93 13.52
CA PHE A 65 -0.48 -17.05 14.17
C PHE A 65 0.54 -17.97 14.84
N GLN A 66 0.17 -18.51 16.00
CA GLN A 66 0.99 -19.43 16.79
C GLN A 66 0.12 -20.46 17.50
N GLY A 67 0.74 -21.55 17.98
CA GLY A 67 0.06 -22.53 18.84
C GLY A 67 -0.56 -23.75 18.13
N ALA A 68 -0.29 -23.96 16.84
CA ALA A 68 -0.69 -25.15 16.10
C ALA A 68 0.40 -25.61 15.11
N ALA A 69 0.17 -26.73 14.43
CA ALA A 69 1.04 -27.22 13.37
C ALA A 69 1.07 -26.24 12.16
N ARG A 70 2.19 -26.19 11.44
CA ARG A 70 2.45 -25.15 10.42
C ARG A 70 1.49 -25.19 9.24
N ASP A 71 1.04 -26.38 8.86
CA ASP A 71 0.02 -26.61 7.83
C ASP A 71 -1.34 -26.02 8.26
N VAL A 72 -1.76 -26.29 9.50
CA VAL A 72 -3.00 -25.75 10.07
C VAL A 72 -2.94 -24.23 10.18
N LEU A 73 -1.81 -23.68 10.62
CA LEU A 73 -1.60 -22.23 10.69
C LEU A 73 -1.62 -21.58 9.31
N ALA A 74 -1.01 -22.22 8.31
CA ALA A 74 -1.01 -21.71 6.94
C ALA A 74 -2.43 -21.67 6.34
N ASP A 75 -3.22 -22.72 6.55
CA ASP A 75 -4.60 -22.77 6.05
C ASP A 75 -5.52 -21.79 6.79
N ALA A 76 -5.36 -21.63 8.11
CA ALA A 76 -6.06 -20.59 8.87
C ALA A 76 -5.69 -19.18 8.39
N SER A 77 -4.41 -18.93 8.11
CA SER A 77 -3.92 -17.65 7.57
C SER A 77 -4.56 -17.35 6.21
N LYS A 78 -4.60 -18.32 5.29
CA LYS A 78 -5.26 -18.18 3.98
C LYS A 78 -6.75 -17.84 4.11
N GLN A 79 -7.46 -18.55 4.99
CA GLN A 79 -8.89 -18.31 5.23
C GLN A 79 -9.15 -16.92 5.80
N LEU A 80 -8.34 -16.46 6.76
CA LEU A 80 -8.46 -15.11 7.30
C LEU A 80 -8.17 -14.06 6.23
N ALA A 81 -7.09 -14.23 5.46
CA ALA A 81 -6.73 -13.31 4.39
C ALA A 81 -7.86 -13.17 3.37
N GLN A 82 -8.51 -14.28 3.00
CA GLN A 82 -9.66 -14.26 2.11
C GLN A 82 -10.86 -13.54 2.72
N ALA A 83 -11.22 -13.86 3.97
CA ALA A 83 -12.31 -13.17 4.67
C ALA A 83 -12.08 -11.66 4.81
N MET A 84 -10.84 -11.22 5.04
CA MET A 84 -10.48 -9.81 5.08
C MET A 84 -10.66 -9.13 3.72
N ARG A 85 -10.27 -9.77 2.62
CA ARG A 85 -10.50 -9.25 1.26
C ARG A 85 -11.99 -9.12 0.97
N ASP A 86 -12.75 -10.16 1.26
CA ASP A 86 -14.20 -10.21 0.98
C ASP A 86 -15.00 -9.20 1.83
N SER A 87 -14.46 -8.81 2.99
CA SER A 87 -15.09 -7.78 3.83
C SER A 87 -15.13 -6.38 3.20
N GLY A 88 -14.24 -6.09 2.23
CA GLY A 88 -14.10 -4.76 1.63
C GLY A 88 -13.59 -3.66 2.57
N ARG A 89 -13.24 -4.01 3.82
CA ARG A 89 -12.78 -3.06 4.85
C ARG A 89 -11.29 -2.76 4.77
N PHE A 90 -10.54 -3.56 4.01
CA PHE A 90 -9.10 -3.45 3.85
C PHE A 90 -8.78 -3.09 2.40
N ALA A 91 -7.99 -2.04 2.20
CA ALA A 91 -7.57 -1.64 0.85
C ALA A 91 -6.65 -2.68 0.20
N TYR A 92 -5.76 -3.29 1.00
CA TYR A 92 -4.81 -4.30 0.56
C TYR A 92 -4.66 -5.38 1.64
N VAL A 93 -4.60 -6.65 1.22
CA VAL A 93 -4.36 -7.80 2.11
C VAL A 93 -3.31 -8.69 1.46
N HIS A 94 -2.11 -8.69 2.05
CA HIS A 94 -0.96 -9.45 1.58
C HIS A 94 -0.65 -10.60 2.56
N ASN A 95 -0.54 -11.82 2.02
CA ASN A 95 -0.27 -13.03 2.78
C ASN A 95 0.74 -13.95 2.07
N GLY A 96 1.56 -13.40 1.17
CA GLY A 96 2.51 -14.18 0.37
C GLY A 96 1.92 -15.06 -0.74
N GLU A 97 0.60 -15.17 -0.84
CA GLU A 97 -0.07 -15.99 -1.86
C GLU A 97 0.05 -15.39 -3.27
N TYR A 98 0.36 -16.24 -4.25
CA TYR A 98 0.40 -15.86 -5.68
C TYR A 98 -0.94 -15.38 -6.24
N SER A 99 -2.07 -15.72 -5.61
CA SER A 99 -3.41 -15.28 -6.02
C SER A 99 -3.58 -13.76 -5.88
N SER A 100 -2.99 -13.15 -4.85
CA SER A 100 -3.02 -11.69 -4.64
C SER A 100 -2.40 -10.94 -5.82
N LEU A 101 -1.26 -11.41 -6.32
CA LEU A 101 -0.57 -10.86 -7.50
C LEU A 101 -1.40 -10.98 -8.78
N ARG A 102 -2.27 -12.00 -8.90
CA ARG A 102 -3.10 -12.22 -10.10
C ARG A 102 -4.21 -11.18 -10.23
N ASN A 103 -4.82 -10.76 -9.13
CA ASN A 103 -5.87 -9.73 -9.14
C ASN A 103 -5.33 -8.39 -9.63
N ASP A 104 -4.10 -8.04 -9.25
CA ASP A 104 -3.46 -6.79 -9.70
C ASP A 104 -2.80 -6.92 -11.08
N GLN A 105 -2.49 -8.13 -11.54
CA GLN A 105 -1.80 -8.38 -12.81
C GLN A 105 -2.51 -7.75 -14.00
N ALA A 106 -3.84 -7.81 -14.07
CA ALA A 106 -4.61 -7.23 -15.17
C ALA A 106 -4.51 -5.69 -15.20
N ARG A 107 -4.50 -5.06 -14.02
CA ARG A 107 -4.34 -3.61 -13.87
C ARG A 107 -2.92 -3.18 -14.23
N LEU A 108 -1.91 -3.89 -13.72
CA LEU A 108 -0.50 -3.65 -14.05
C LEU A 108 -0.24 -3.83 -15.56
N TYR A 109 -0.83 -4.86 -16.18
CA TYR A 109 -0.71 -5.08 -17.61
C TYR A 109 -1.36 -3.96 -18.44
N ARG A 110 -2.51 -3.44 -18.00
CA ARG A 110 -3.19 -2.30 -18.63
C ARG A 110 -2.31 -1.04 -18.64
N TYR A 111 -1.62 -0.77 -17.53
CA TYR A 111 -0.76 0.40 -17.38
C TYR A 111 0.73 0.14 -17.65
N ARG A 112 1.07 -0.98 -18.30
CA ARG A 112 2.47 -1.41 -18.53
C ARG A 112 3.37 -0.33 -19.12
N TYR A 113 2.85 0.53 -20.01
CA TYR A 113 3.65 1.58 -20.64
C TYR A 113 3.87 2.82 -19.77
N LEU A 114 3.11 2.99 -18.69
CA LEU A 114 3.35 4.04 -17.69
C LEU A 114 4.29 3.55 -16.58
N LEU A 115 4.27 2.24 -16.31
CA LEU A 115 5.00 1.62 -15.21
C LEU A 115 6.41 1.17 -15.60
N SER A 116 6.67 0.91 -16.89
CA SER A 116 7.96 0.40 -17.34
C SER A 116 9.00 1.53 -17.47
N PRO A 117 10.09 1.52 -16.66
CA PRO A 117 11.10 2.58 -16.68
C PRO A 117 12.05 2.50 -17.88
N SER A 118 12.02 1.40 -18.64
CA SER A 118 12.90 1.14 -19.78
C SER A 118 12.39 1.69 -21.11
N LEU A 119 11.30 2.47 -21.10
CA LEU A 119 10.68 2.96 -22.31
C LEU A 119 11.42 4.16 -22.91
N ASN A 120 11.76 4.02 -24.18
CA ASN A 120 12.31 5.11 -24.98
C ASN A 120 11.27 5.56 -26.01
N PRO A 121 10.96 6.88 -26.12
CA PRO A 121 10.07 7.40 -27.16
C PRO A 121 10.40 6.93 -28.58
N SER A 122 11.68 6.67 -28.90
CA SER A 122 12.11 6.17 -30.21
C SER A 122 11.56 4.77 -30.54
N GLN A 123 11.23 3.96 -29.53
CA GLN A 123 10.63 2.63 -29.72
C GLN A 123 9.18 2.70 -30.22
N PHE A 124 8.51 3.82 -30.00
CA PHE A 124 7.14 4.07 -30.47
C PHE A 124 7.09 4.80 -31.82
N GLN A 125 8.25 5.13 -32.40
CA GLN A 125 8.33 5.62 -33.77
C GLN A 125 8.26 4.45 -34.77
N GLU A 126 7.91 4.73 -36.02
CA GLU A 126 7.72 3.72 -37.07
C GLU A 126 8.88 2.71 -37.15
N LYS A 127 10.11 3.21 -37.23
CA LYS A 127 11.32 2.37 -37.29
C LYS A 127 11.46 1.48 -36.04
N GLY A 128 11.27 2.04 -34.85
CA GLY A 128 11.39 1.32 -33.58
C GLY A 128 10.32 0.23 -33.44
N LEU A 129 9.09 0.52 -33.84
CA LEU A 129 7.99 -0.43 -33.80
C LEU A 129 8.18 -1.55 -34.83
N HIS A 130 8.66 -1.20 -36.03
CA HIS A 130 8.98 -2.17 -37.08
C HIS A 130 10.05 -3.17 -36.62
N GLU A 131 11.14 -2.68 -36.03
CA GLU A 131 12.20 -3.52 -35.46
C GLU A 131 11.68 -4.38 -34.29
N ALA A 132 10.85 -3.82 -33.41
CA ALA A 132 10.26 -4.57 -32.30
C ALA A 132 9.37 -5.71 -32.81
N LEU A 133 8.53 -5.45 -33.80
CA LEU A 133 7.67 -6.46 -34.42
C LEU A 133 8.47 -7.53 -35.17
N GLN A 134 9.52 -7.16 -35.91
CA GLN A 134 10.39 -8.14 -36.57
C GLN A 134 11.02 -9.12 -35.57
N ARG A 135 11.52 -8.64 -34.43
CA ARG A 135 12.04 -9.50 -33.36
C ARG A 135 10.98 -10.44 -32.78
N ARG A 136 9.72 -10.00 -32.74
CA ARG A 136 8.61 -10.85 -32.27
C ARG A 136 8.21 -11.90 -33.28
N VAL A 137 8.29 -11.60 -34.57
CA VAL A 137 8.05 -12.61 -35.62
C VAL A 137 9.06 -13.75 -35.50
N SER A 138 10.34 -13.46 -35.21
CA SER A 138 11.32 -14.52 -34.91
C SER A 138 10.98 -15.32 -33.64
N ASP A 139 10.36 -14.70 -32.63
CA ASP A 139 9.94 -15.40 -31.40
C ASP A 139 8.75 -16.35 -31.64
N VAL A 140 7.85 -16.02 -32.57
CA VAL A 140 6.66 -16.84 -32.91
C VAL A 140 7.04 -18.13 -33.64
N SER A 141 8.18 -18.13 -34.33
CA SER A 141 8.79 -19.30 -34.97
C SER A 141 9.24 -20.36 -33.96
N ASN A 142 9.52 -19.95 -32.71
CA ASN A 142 9.75 -20.86 -31.61
C ASN A 142 8.41 -21.44 -31.11
N LEU A 143 8.42 -22.67 -30.60
CA LEU A 143 7.27 -23.41 -30.05
C LEU A 143 6.71 -22.77 -28.76
N LEU A 144 6.29 -21.50 -28.83
CA LEU A 144 5.66 -20.80 -27.73
C LEU A 144 4.19 -21.21 -27.60
N PRO A 145 3.68 -21.45 -26.38
CA PRO A 145 2.27 -21.67 -26.12
C PRO A 145 1.36 -20.59 -26.73
N MET A 146 0.24 -20.99 -27.35
CA MET A 146 -0.75 -20.09 -27.96
C MET A 146 -1.19 -18.85 -27.14
N PRO A 147 -1.37 -18.90 -25.80
CA PRO A 147 -1.72 -17.69 -25.04
C PRO A 147 -0.62 -16.62 -25.04
N ILE A 148 0.64 -16.99 -25.25
CA ILE A 148 1.77 -16.05 -25.33
C ILE A 148 1.75 -15.33 -26.68
N LYS A 149 1.37 -16.02 -27.76
CA LYS A 149 1.31 -15.46 -29.12
C LYS A 149 0.32 -14.29 -29.23
N ARG A 150 -0.81 -14.33 -28.52
CA ARG A 150 -1.76 -13.19 -28.48
C ARG A 150 -1.19 -11.96 -27.76
N LYS A 151 -0.47 -12.17 -26.66
CA LYS A 151 0.13 -11.08 -25.87
C LYS A 151 1.28 -10.37 -26.58
N ILE A 152 1.93 -11.02 -27.54
CA ILE A 152 2.99 -10.42 -28.37
C ILE A 152 2.48 -9.23 -29.19
N LEU A 153 1.27 -9.34 -29.75
CA LEU A 153 0.63 -8.26 -30.52
C LEU A 153 0.19 -7.11 -29.62
N GLU A 154 -0.21 -7.42 -28.39
CA GLU A 154 -0.62 -6.42 -27.41
C GLU A 154 0.58 -5.65 -26.82
N ASP A 155 1.75 -6.30 -26.68
CA ASP A 155 2.96 -5.72 -26.09
C ASP A 155 4.22 -6.01 -26.95
N PRO A 156 4.36 -5.38 -28.14
CA PRO A 156 5.49 -5.62 -29.02
C PRO A 156 6.83 -5.21 -28.39
N THR A 157 6.84 -4.18 -27.56
CA THR A 157 8.05 -3.67 -26.90
C THR A 157 8.46 -4.49 -25.66
N GLN A 158 7.64 -5.47 -25.23
CA GLN A 158 7.85 -6.24 -23.99
C GLN A 158 7.95 -5.36 -22.74
N ALA A 159 7.18 -4.29 -22.69
CA ALA A 159 7.14 -3.41 -21.53
C ALA A 159 6.73 -4.16 -20.25
N PHE A 160 5.77 -5.09 -20.35
CA PHE A 160 5.28 -5.82 -19.19
C PHE A 160 6.26 -6.90 -18.69
N PRO A 161 6.84 -7.77 -19.53
CA PRO A 161 7.87 -8.71 -19.08
C PRO A 161 9.09 -8.04 -18.45
N GLN A 162 9.56 -6.91 -19.01
CA GLN A 162 10.66 -6.13 -18.44
C GLN A 162 10.28 -5.57 -17.07
N TYR A 163 9.09 -4.98 -16.96
CA TYR A 163 8.56 -4.50 -15.68
C TYR A 163 8.39 -5.62 -14.64
N ALA A 164 7.90 -6.79 -15.05
CA ALA A 164 7.73 -7.94 -14.17
C ALA A 164 9.06 -8.49 -13.62
N GLN A 165 10.16 -8.37 -14.36
CA GLN A 165 11.49 -8.72 -13.86
C GLN A 165 11.95 -7.79 -12.74
N LEU A 166 11.65 -6.48 -12.86
CA LEU A 166 11.96 -5.50 -11.81
C LEU A 166 11.17 -5.79 -10.52
N LEU A 167 9.89 -6.17 -10.64
CA LEU A 167 9.06 -6.56 -9.49
C LEU A 167 9.59 -7.80 -8.76
N LYS A 168 10.20 -8.75 -9.48
CA LYS A 168 10.83 -9.95 -8.87
C LYS A 168 12.13 -9.64 -8.15
N GLY A 169 12.78 -8.51 -8.45
CA GLY A 169 14.06 -8.12 -7.86
C GLY A 169 13.97 -7.58 -6.43
N GLY A 170 12.77 -7.35 -5.90
CA GLY A 170 12.56 -6.98 -4.50
C GLY A 170 12.61 -8.21 -3.59
N ASN A 171 13.30 -8.08 -2.45
CA ASN A 171 13.46 -9.12 -1.43
C ASN A 171 12.13 -9.85 -1.14
N SER A 172 11.94 -11.06 -1.68
CA SER A 172 10.73 -11.82 -1.43
C SER A 172 10.79 -12.35 0.00
N LEU A 173 9.84 -11.95 0.85
CA LEU A 173 9.68 -12.53 2.18
C LEU A 173 9.58 -14.05 2.06
N HIS A 174 10.28 -14.77 2.94
CA HIS A 174 10.29 -16.22 2.96
C HIS A 174 8.85 -16.72 3.12
N THR A 175 8.44 -17.70 2.32
CA THR A 175 7.11 -18.30 2.41
C THR A 175 7.21 -19.74 2.89
N GLN A 176 6.29 -20.15 3.76
CA GLN A 176 6.11 -21.53 4.19
C GLN A 176 4.69 -21.97 3.86
N HIS A 177 4.54 -23.13 3.22
CA HIS A 177 3.24 -23.67 2.80
C HIS A 177 2.39 -22.70 1.94
N GLY A 178 3.06 -21.79 1.21
CA GLY A 178 2.43 -20.83 0.28
C GLY A 178 1.93 -19.54 0.93
N VAL A 179 2.26 -19.28 2.19
CA VAL A 179 2.01 -18.02 2.91
C VAL A 179 3.30 -17.49 3.54
N TRP A 180 3.32 -16.23 3.99
CA TRP A 180 4.44 -15.66 4.76
C TRP A 180 4.59 -16.30 6.14
#